data_AF-A0A1M3IKK9-F1
#
_entry.id   AF-A0A1M3IKK9-F1
#
_cell.length_a   1.000
_cell.length_b   1.000
_cell.length_c   1.000
_cell.angle_alpha   90.00
_cell.angle_beta   90.00
_cell.angle_gamma   90.00
#
_symmetry.space_group_name_H-M   'P 1'
#
loop_
_entity.id
_entity.type
_entity.pdbx_description
1 polymer ?
#
loop_
_entity_poly.entity_id
_entity_poly.type
_entity_poly.pdbx_seq_one_letter_code
_entity_poly.pdbx_strand_id
1 'polypeptide(L)'
;MSKITKFCLYIFLFTLSAYALQARTYTAATSGLFTAGSTWIGGVAPGTIINGDTIIINVGTGVTLDTNVIFNGNALFKTVSASSINSYSNHTALIFNSGTIDASGLIGVDSIVIGPAVVVKDYGIDVNILTSYGNTFVNAGATAKRALYLMDGVLDITNGSLIVSLKVNIENGRIKAPKGLYAITGYDVTYTGHVVTGDELNSNMLMRVYMNTPDTVKLSSDFTLADTMLVSSGVLDLNGKTVSLIHQNVLNTDGIIIFNGGSVMSSPLTNITLSANSSIKGNLKFVAGADTLNNLIINTTNRPALQLGSNLVVNGILNLAAGFVKSGEHNFIVTHADSILGGSASSYVITDGRGMLSIPVAPNHKVTYPIGTEIYYAPLNVTDTTGTVSNVISARVTDTVYSDGYLGTRLSDTRPLVNATWFINSAVATGINYNLDMMWSNGMEVNSFNRAHAYISHYSAGGWDKYPYSIASSLGSMYTISRKNVTSFSPFAVADTAADMTTTNIDNIYYSPTSISIYPNPVDLIMSIKCDEQIKDVLIFDIGGKLIKTCTAKRNSVFVGDLQPGSYIAEFVIGNSIAGSRFIKN
;
A
#
# COMPACT_ATOMS: atom_id res chain seq x y z
N MET A 1 89.25 20.07 -0.03
CA MET A 1 88.15 19.19 -0.48
C MET A 1 87.56 19.83 -1.73
N SER A 2 87.36 19.21 -2.89
CA SER A 2 87.63 17.89 -3.45
C SER A 2 87.51 18.09 -4.97
N LYS A 3 88.37 17.42 -5.75
CA LYS A 3 88.45 17.52 -7.21
C LYS A 3 87.17 16.98 -7.87
N ILE A 4 86.58 17.73 -8.80
CA ILE A 4 85.64 17.21 -9.79
C ILE A 4 86.35 17.23 -11.15
N THR A 5 86.63 16.02 -11.63
CA THR A 5 87.30 15.71 -12.89
C THR A 5 86.27 15.65 -14.01
N LYS A 6 86.55 16.35 -15.12
CA LYS A 6 85.87 16.20 -16.42
C LYS A 6 86.14 14.80 -16.98
N PHE A 7 85.10 14.09 -17.42
CA PHE A 7 85.25 12.98 -18.36
C PHE A 7 84.15 13.04 -19.43
N CYS A 8 84.58 12.77 -20.66
CA CYS A 8 83.91 13.01 -21.91
C CYS A 8 82.69 12.11 -22.17
N LEU A 9 81.67 12.74 -22.77
CA LEU A 9 80.95 12.33 -23.98
C LEU A 9 80.97 10.82 -24.33
N TYR A 10 79.92 10.10 -23.92
CA TYR A 10 79.41 8.94 -24.65
C TYR A 10 77.96 9.24 -25.07
N ILE A 11 77.79 9.57 -26.34
CA ILE A 11 76.50 9.51 -27.02
C ILE A 11 76.22 8.03 -27.24
N PHE A 12 75.35 7.44 -26.43
CA PHE A 12 74.69 6.19 -26.77
C PHE A 12 73.25 6.55 -27.15
N LEU A 13 73.03 6.59 -28.47
CA LEU A 13 71.72 6.71 -29.08
C LEU A 13 70.93 5.43 -28.76
N PHE A 14 70.26 5.38 -27.62
CA PHE A 14 69.12 4.50 -27.45
C PHE A 14 67.92 5.23 -28.07
N THR A 15 67.74 5.07 -29.38
CA THR A 15 66.42 5.21 -29.97
C THR A 15 65.56 4.11 -29.36
N LEU A 16 64.89 4.44 -28.26
CA LEU A 16 63.74 3.68 -27.80
C LEU A 16 62.68 3.89 -28.89
N SER A 17 62.71 3.04 -29.92
CA SER A 17 61.57 2.85 -30.79
C SER A 17 60.46 2.32 -29.89
N ALA A 18 59.65 3.23 -29.36
CA ALA A 18 58.29 2.88 -29.00
C ALA A 18 57.68 2.31 -30.28
N TYR A 19 57.69 0.98 -30.39
CA TYR A 19 56.83 0.30 -31.33
C TYR A 19 55.42 0.66 -30.86
N ALA A 20 54.86 1.72 -31.44
CA ALA A 20 53.43 1.81 -31.57
C ALA A 20 53.04 0.51 -32.26
N LEU A 21 52.44 -0.42 -31.51
CA LEU A 21 51.79 -1.58 -32.10
C LEU A 21 50.81 -1.02 -33.12
N GLN A 22 51.17 -1.08 -34.40
CA GLN A 22 50.25 -0.70 -35.46
C GLN A 22 49.03 -1.59 -35.32
N ALA A 23 47.86 -0.96 -35.19
CA ALA A 23 46.59 -1.66 -35.21
C ALA A 23 46.55 -2.56 -36.44
N ARG A 24 46.44 -3.87 -36.23
CA ARG A 24 46.34 -4.86 -37.30
C ARG A 24 44.88 -4.98 -37.73
N THR A 25 44.68 -5.28 -39.01
CA THR A 25 43.36 -5.59 -39.55
C THR A 25 43.30 -7.07 -39.87
N TYR A 26 42.36 -7.77 -39.25
CA TYR A 26 42.03 -9.16 -39.55
C TYR A 26 40.71 -9.21 -40.29
N THR A 27 40.73 -9.82 -41.46
CA THR A 27 39.56 -9.91 -42.35
C THR A 27 39.24 -11.37 -42.61
N ALA A 28 37.99 -11.78 -42.35
CA ALA A 28 37.54 -13.14 -42.64
C ALA A 28 37.49 -13.37 -44.16
N ALA A 29 38.12 -14.45 -44.61
CA ALA A 29 38.20 -14.88 -46.00
C ALA A 29 37.18 -15.98 -46.34
N THR A 30 36.85 -16.82 -45.36
CA THR A 30 35.92 -17.95 -45.50
C THR A 30 35.16 -18.15 -44.18
N SER A 31 34.09 -18.93 -44.21
CA SER A 31 33.37 -19.33 -43.00
C SER A 31 34.17 -20.34 -42.19
N GLY A 32 34.19 -20.20 -40.87
CA GLY A 32 34.96 -21.08 -39.99
C GLY A 32 35.07 -20.57 -38.55
N LEU A 33 35.88 -21.26 -37.74
CA LEU A 33 36.08 -20.90 -36.33
C LEU A 33 36.88 -19.59 -36.20
N PHE A 34 36.59 -18.79 -35.17
CA PHE A 34 37.27 -17.52 -34.92
C PHE A 34 38.78 -17.72 -34.69
N THR A 35 39.18 -18.77 -33.97
CA THR A 35 40.60 -19.06 -33.70
C THR A 35 41.32 -19.76 -34.85
N ALA A 36 40.61 -20.23 -35.88
CA ALA A 36 41.22 -20.97 -36.98
C ALA A 36 41.88 -20.02 -37.98
N GLY A 37 43.20 -20.13 -38.17
CA GLY A 37 43.94 -19.33 -39.16
C GLY A 37 43.37 -19.42 -40.58
N SER A 38 42.78 -20.55 -40.96
CA SER A 38 42.11 -20.76 -42.25
C SER A 38 40.90 -19.84 -42.49
N THR A 39 40.29 -19.30 -41.43
CA THR A 39 39.17 -18.35 -41.51
C THR A 39 39.63 -16.98 -42.02
N TRP A 40 40.90 -16.62 -41.81
CA TRP A 40 41.38 -15.25 -41.95
C TRP A 40 42.35 -15.08 -43.12
N ILE A 41 42.29 -13.92 -43.78
CA ILE A 41 43.25 -13.54 -44.82
C ILE A 41 44.67 -13.60 -44.24
N GLY A 42 45.57 -14.29 -44.95
CA GLY A 42 46.96 -14.46 -44.53
C GLY A 42 47.21 -15.62 -43.57
N GLY A 43 46.18 -16.41 -43.22
CA GLY A 43 46.34 -17.64 -42.43
C GLY A 43 46.59 -17.42 -40.93
N VAL A 44 46.49 -16.18 -40.46
CA VAL A 44 46.74 -15.81 -39.06
C VAL A 44 45.43 -15.34 -38.42
N ALA A 45 44.98 -16.07 -37.40
CA ALA A 45 43.80 -15.69 -36.65
C ALA A 45 44.07 -14.54 -35.66
N PRO A 46 43.06 -13.72 -35.33
CA PRO A 46 43.13 -12.79 -34.22
C PRO A 46 43.34 -13.53 -32.89
N GLY A 47 43.97 -12.86 -31.93
CA GLY A 47 43.99 -13.32 -30.54
C GLY A 47 42.62 -13.24 -29.87
N THR A 48 42.50 -13.78 -28.66
CA THR A 48 41.28 -13.66 -27.85
C THR A 48 41.16 -12.33 -27.11
N ILE A 49 42.26 -11.55 -27.07
CA ILE A 49 42.27 -10.18 -26.55
C ILE A 49 42.70 -9.27 -27.70
N ILE A 50 41.79 -8.41 -28.13
CA ILE A 50 41.93 -7.46 -29.23
C ILE A 50 42.19 -6.08 -28.63
N ASN A 51 43.41 -5.56 -28.80
CA ASN A 51 43.83 -4.28 -28.25
C ASN A 51 44.08 -3.27 -29.38
N GLY A 52 43.06 -2.48 -29.74
CA GLY A 52 43.15 -1.50 -30.83
C GLY A 52 43.10 -2.06 -32.25
N ASP A 53 43.17 -3.39 -32.42
CA ASP A 53 43.08 -4.05 -33.72
C ASP A 53 41.66 -3.98 -34.32
N THR A 54 41.58 -4.13 -35.65
CA THR A 54 40.33 -4.16 -36.41
C THR A 54 39.99 -5.59 -36.83
N ILE A 55 38.77 -6.03 -36.56
CA ILE A 55 38.22 -7.32 -36.95
C ILE A 55 37.08 -7.09 -37.95
N ILE A 56 37.17 -7.69 -39.14
CA ILE A 56 36.17 -7.53 -40.22
C ILE A 56 35.65 -8.90 -40.64
N ILE A 57 34.33 -9.08 -40.59
CA ILE A 57 33.62 -10.24 -41.15
C ILE A 57 32.97 -9.80 -42.47
N ASN A 58 33.49 -10.35 -43.58
CA ASN A 58 33.10 -9.96 -44.92
C ASN A 58 31.74 -10.51 -45.33
N VAL A 59 31.15 -9.88 -46.35
CA VAL A 59 29.92 -10.35 -47.01
C VAL A 59 30.00 -11.84 -47.37
N GLY A 60 28.94 -12.59 -47.07
CA GLY A 60 28.85 -14.02 -47.38
C GLY A 60 29.64 -14.95 -46.46
N THR A 61 30.33 -14.42 -45.44
CA THR A 61 31.09 -15.23 -44.46
C THR A 61 30.36 -15.37 -43.14
N GLY A 62 30.44 -16.57 -42.55
CA GLY A 62 29.95 -16.88 -41.21
C GLY A 62 31.10 -17.29 -40.31
N VAL A 63 31.41 -16.49 -39.31
CA VAL A 63 32.44 -16.82 -38.31
C VAL A 63 31.77 -17.44 -37.10
N THR A 64 32.31 -18.55 -36.62
CA THR A 64 31.84 -19.22 -35.41
C THR A 64 32.79 -18.93 -34.26
N LEU A 65 32.28 -18.25 -33.24
CA LEU A 65 32.98 -17.96 -32.01
C LEU A 65 33.11 -19.23 -31.16
N ASP A 66 34.34 -19.71 -31.01
CA ASP A 66 34.71 -20.93 -30.27
C ASP A 66 35.34 -20.65 -28.90
N THR A 67 35.57 -19.37 -28.59
CA THR A 67 36.11 -18.88 -27.31
C THR A 67 35.58 -17.48 -27.03
N ASN A 68 35.64 -17.04 -25.77
CA ASN A 68 35.39 -15.64 -25.44
C ASN A 68 36.43 -14.74 -26.11
N VAL A 69 35.99 -13.58 -26.60
CA VAL A 69 36.88 -12.58 -27.20
C VAL A 69 36.63 -11.22 -26.53
N ILE A 70 37.71 -10.58 -26.10
CA ILE A 70 37.71 -9.32 -25.36
C ILE A 70 38.27 -8.21 -26.26
N PHE A 71 37.56 -7.09 -26.36
CA PHE A 71 37.95 -5.90 -27.12
C PHE A 71 38.27 -4.74 -26.17
N ASN A 72 39.46 -4.15 -26.35
CA ASN A 72 39.95 -3.00 -25.59
C ASN A 72 40.57 -1.94 -26.50
N GLY A 73 40.82 -0.77 -25.92
CA GLY A 73 41.37 0.38 -26.63
C GLY A 73 40.43 0.86 -27.73
N ASN A 74 41.00 1.29 -28.85
CA ASN A 74 40.26 1.77 -30.02
C ASN A 74 39.92 0.64 -31.01
N ALA A 75 39.72 -0.59 -30.52
CA ALA A 75 39.42 -1.73 -31.39
C ALA A 75 38.14 -1.51 -32.19
N LEU A 76 38.11 -1.99 -33.43
CA LEU A 76 36.94 -1.93 -34.31
C LEU A 76 36.48 -3.34 -34.63
N PHE A 77 35.26 -3.70 -34.24
CA PHE A 77 34.60 -4.92 -34.67
C PHE A 77 33.56 -4.60 -35.73
N LYS A 78 33.73 -5.15 -36.93
CA LYS A 78 32.90 -4.85 -38.09
C LYS A 78 32.28 -6.12 -38.69
N THR A 79 30.96 -6.11 -38.85
CA THR A 79 30.24 -7.10 -39.67
C THR A 79 29.66 -6.39 -40.89
N VAL A 80 29.80 -7.01 -42.06
CA VAL A 80 29.23 -6.48 -43.32
C VAL A 80 27.86 -7.10 -43.58
N SER A 81 26.96 -6.45 -44.33
CA SER A 81 25.67 -7.04 -44.71
C SER A 81 25.82 -8.44 -45.30
N ALA A 82 24.90 -9.34 -44.95
CA ALA A 82 24.96 -10.77 -45.26
C ALA A 82 26.21 -11.50 -44.72
N SER A 83 26.83 -10.98 -43.68
CA SER A 83 27.78 -11.72 -42.84
C SER A 83 27.17 -12.09 -41.49
N SER A 84 27.77 -13.05 -40.79
CA SER A 84 27.36 -13.38 -39.43
C SER A 84 28.54 -13.75 -38.54
N ILE A 85 28.41 -13.43 -37.25
CA ILE A 85 29.15 -14.11 -36.19
C ILE A 85 28.16 -14.87 -35.31
N ASN A 86 28.38 -16.15 -35.10
CA ASN A 86 27.52 -17.01 -34.28
C ASN A 86 28.37 -17.73 -33.24
N SER A 87 27.76 -18.25 -32.18
CA SER A 87 28.50 -19.05 -31.20
C SER A 87 28.58 -20.53 -31.57
N TYR A 88 29.71 -21.17 -31.28
CA TYR A 88 29.90 -22.61 -31.41
C TYR A 88 29.03 -23.38 -30.39
N SER A 89 28.86 -22.79 -29.20
CA SER A 89 28.05 -23.32 -28.11
C SER A 89 27.33 -22.19 -27.37
N ASN A 90 26.42 -22.54 -26.48
CA ASN A 90 25.67 -21.62 -25.61
C ASN A 90 26.51 -20.95 -24.50
N HIS A 91 27.82 -20.76 -24.67
CA HIS A 91 28.71 -20.22 -23.63
C HIS A 91 29.82 -19.26 -24.10
N THR A 92 29.87 -18.89 -25.38
CA THR A 92 30.92 -17.96 -25.87
C THR A 92 30.40 -16.54 -25.94
N ALA A 93 31.21 -15.57 -25.50
CA ALA A 93 30.85 -14.17 -25.39
C ALA A 93 31.78 -13.24 -26.17
N LEU A 94 31.21 -12.17 -26.73
CA LEU A 94 31.96 -10.99 -27.15
C LEU A 94 31.90 -9.96 -26.02
N ILE A 95 33.07 -9.52 -25.55
CA ILE A 95 33.18 -8.61 -24.41
C ILE A 95 33.89 -7.34 -24.88
N PHE A 96 33.18 -6.23 -24.93
CA PHE A 96 33.72 -4.94 -25.35
C PHE A 96 33.91 -4.04 -24.14
N ASN A 97 35.15 -3.84 -23.69
CA ASN A 97 35.44 -2.87 -22.62
C ASN A 97 35.48 -1.45 -23.16
N SER A 98 35.99 -1.28 -24.39
CA SER A 98 36.00 -0.02 -25.15
C SER A 98 36.12 -0.31 -26.65
N GLY A 99 35.86 0.68 -27.49
CA GLY A 99 36.05 0.59 -28.95
C GLY A 99 34.79 0.88 -29.73
N THR A 100 34.68 0.34 -30.95
CA THR A 100 33.53 0.52 -31.83
C THR A 100 32.99 -0.81 -32.36
N ILE A 101 31.68 -0.98 -32.28
CA ILE A 101 30.93 -2.03 -32.97
C ILE A 101 30.28 -1.37 -34.21
N ASP A 102 30.68 -1.78 -35.41
CA ASP A 102 30.14 -1.34 -36.70
C ASP A 102 29.49 -2.54 -37.40
N ALA A 103 28.28 -2.87 -36.99
CA ALA A 103 27.62 -4.11 -37.37
C ALA A 103 26.52 -3.85 -38.39
N SER A 104 26.70 -4.36 -39.61
CA SER A 104 25.69 -4.37 -40.67
C SER A 104 25.22 -5.78 -41.06
N GLY A 105 25.88 -6.81 -40.50
CA GLY A 105 25.48 -8.21 -40.52
C GLY A 105 25.10 -8.72 -39.12
N LEU A 106 24.70 -9.99 -39.02
CA LEU A 106 24.16 -10.58 -37.79
C LEU A 106 25.25 -10.79 -36.72
N ILE A 107 25.00 -10.33 -35.49
CA ILE A 107 25.72 -10.74 -34.29
C ILE A 107 24.81 -11.69 -33.50
N GLY A 108 25.01 -12.99 -33.73
CA GLY A 108 24.23 -14.11 -33.20
C GLY A 108 24.98 -14.95 -32.16
N VAL A 109 25.79 -14.31 -31.30
CA VAL A 109 26.53 -15.01 -30.24
C VAL A 109 25.65 -15.29 -29.01
N ASP A 110 26.08 -16.18 -28.11
CA ASP A 110 25.33 -16.43 -26.87
C ASP A 110 25.22 -15.16 -26.03
N SER A 111 26.34 -14.52 -25.75
CA SER A 111 26.40 -13.36 -24.85
C SER A 111 27.21 -12.22 -25.46
N ILE A 112 26.73 -10.98 -25.30
CA ILE A 112 27.51 -9.77 -25.58
C ILE A 112 27.51 -8.86 -24.36
N VAL A 113 28.70 -8.36 -24.02
CA VAL A 113 28.89 -7.36 -22.95
C VAL A 113 29.44 -6.10 -23.60
N ILE A 114 28.74 -4.98 -23.41
CA ILE A 114 29.05 -3.70 -24.02
C ILE A 114 29.33 -2.69 -22.91
N GLY A 115 30.60 -2.40 -22.69
CA GLY A 115 31.08 -1.46 -21.68
C GLY A 115 30.72 0.00 -21.99
N PRO A 116 30.93 0.91 -21.02
CA PRO A 116 30.46 2.30 -21.12
C PRO A 116 31.21 3.12 -22.19
N ALA A 117 32.44 2.71 -22.55
CA ALA A 117 33.27 3.41 -23.55
C ALA A 117 33.17 2.80 -24.96
N VAL A 118 32.07 2.10 -25.26
CA VAL A 118 31.84 1.45 -26.56
C VAL A 118 30.83 2.24 -27.39
N VAL A 119 31.21 2.56 -28.62
CA VAL A 119 30.31 3.16 -29.62
C VAL A 119 29.65 2.05 -30.43
N VAL A 120 28.32 2.03 -30.47
CA VAL A 120 27.55 1.01 -31.20
C VAL A 120 26.87 1.63 -32.43
N LYS A 121 27.28 1.15 -33.61
CA LYS A 121 26.67 1.43 -34.91
C LYS A 121 26.14 0.10 -35.44
N ASP A 122 24.97 -0.33 -34.94
CA ASP A 122 24.47 -1.69 -35.17
C ASP A 122 23.20 -1.73 -36.04
N TYR A 123 23.06 -2.85 -36.76
CA TYR A 123 21.93 -3.26 -37.57
C TYR A 123 21.38 -4.67 -37.23
N GLY A 124 21.96 -5.45 -36.31
CA GLY A 124 21.55 -6.84 -36.11
C GLY A 124 22.15 -7.60 -34.90
N ILE A 125 22.09 -7.06 -33.69
CA ILE A 125 22.35 -7.83 -32.46
C ILE A 125 21.16 -8.76 -32.12
N ASP A 126 21.42 -10.07 -32.10
CA ASP A 126 20.45 -11.11 -31.74
C ASP A 126 21.10 -12.18 -30.85
N VAL A 127 21.10 -11.94 -29.54
CA VAL A 127 21.87 -12.72 -28.56
C VAL A 127 20.96 -13.37 -27.51
N ASN A 128 21.47 -14.35 -26.76
CA ASN A 128 20.76 -14.85 -25.58
C ASN A 128 20.86 -13.86 -24.43
N ILE A 129 22.06 -13.33 -24.17
CA ILE A 129 22.31 -12.36 -23.11
C ILE A 129 22.91 -11.07 -23.68
N LEU A 130 22.23 -9.96 -23.46
CA LEU A 130 22.74 -8.62 -23.74
C LEU A 130 23.04 -7.92 -22.41
N THR A 131 24.31 -7.54 -22.20
CA THR A 131 24.71 -6.67 -21.09
C THR A 131 25.19 -5.33 -21.61
N SER A 132 24.63 -4.23 -21.13
CA SER A 132 24.96 -2.87 -21.52
C SER A 132 25.23 -1.99 -20.29
N TYR A 133 26.18 -1.07 -20.43
CA TYR A 133 26.50 -0.02 -19.46
C TYR A 133 26.12 1.36 -20.01
N GLY A 134 24.92 1.47 -20.61
CA GLY A 134 24.36 2.75 -21.04
C GLY A 134 24.72 3.14 -22.47
N ASN A 135 24.58 2.21 -23.42
CA ASN A 135 24.97 2.41 -24.81
C ASN A 135 23.81 2.87 -25.70
N THR A 136 24.12 3.57 -26.80
CA THR A 136 23.14 3.99 -27.81
C THR A 136 23.24 3.12 -29.07
N PHE A 137 22.11 2.56 -29.50
CA PHE A 137 21.94 1.77 -30.71
C PHE A 137 21.21 2.61 -31.75
N VAL A 138 21.95 3.05 -32.77
CA VAL A 138 21.49 4.12 -33.67
C VAL A 138 20.59 3.61 -34.80
N ASN A 139 20.89 2.47 -35.44
CA ASN A 139 20.30 2.14 -36.74
C ASN A 139 19.30 0.98 -36.74
N ALA A 140 19.54 -0.11 -35.99
CA ALA A 140 18.54 -1.14 -35.75
C ALA A 140 18.34 -1.45 -34.27
N GLY A 141 17.35 -2.31 -34.02
CA GLY A 141 17.02 -2.82 -32.70
C GLY A 141 18.02 -3.85 -32.18
N ALA A 142 17.75 -4.38 -30.99
CA ALA A 142 18.50 -5.49 -30.41
C ALA A 142 17.53 -6.56 -29.88
N THR A 143 17.94 -7.82 -29.93
CA THR A 143 17.20 -8.94 -29.34
C THR A 143 18.01 -9.60 -28.22
N ALA A 144 17.38 -9.77 -27.06
CA ALA A 144 17.89 -10.50 -25.91
C ALA A 144 16.94 -11.67 -25.57
N LYS A 145 17.26 -12.88 -26.05
CA LYS A 145 16.36 -14.06 -25.99
C LYS A 145 16.21 -14.67 -24.60
N ARG A 146 17.13 -14.39 -23.67
CA ARG A 146 17.13 -14.95 -22.31
C ARG A 146 17.26 -13.89 -21.22
N ALA A 147 18.14 -12.90 -21.40
CA ALA A 147 18.28 -11.84 -20.41
C ALA A 147 18.84 -10.55 -21.02
N LEU A 148 18.22 -9.43 -20.64
CA LEU A 148 18.78 -8.10 -20.77
C LEU A 148 19.29 -7.63 -19.41
N TYR A 149 20.53 -7.17 -19.37
CA TYR A 149 21.16 -6.56 -18.21
C TYR A 149 21.60 -5.13 -18.57
N LEU A 150 20.91 -4.14 -18.03
CA LEU A 150 21.37 -2.76 -18.01
C LEU A 150 22.02 -2.51 -16.65
N MET A 151 23.33 -2.27 -16.64
CA MET A 151 24.13 -2.18 -15.41
C MET A 151 24.36 -0.73 -14.95
N ASP A 152 24.28 0.22 -15.87
CA ASP A 152 24.41 1.66 -15.63
C ASP A 152 23.89 2.45 -16.84
N GLY A 153 23.61 3.74 -16.67
CA GLY A 153 23.39 4.70 -17.75
C GLY A 153 22.08 4.51 -18.54
N VAL A 154 22.07 4.97 -19.80
CA VAL A 154 20.88 4.94 -20.66
C VAL A 154 21.09 3.99 -21.83
N LEU A 155 20.34 2.89 -21.88
CA LEU A 155 20.23 2.06 -23.08
C LEU A 155 19.25 2.73 -24.04
N ASP A 156 19.75 3.41 -25.07
CA ASP A 156 18.94 4.13 -26.06
C ASP A 156 18.84 3.34 -27.36
N ILE A 157 17.66 2.84 -27.71
CA ILE A 157 17.38 2.20 -29.00
C ILE A 157 16.69 3.23 -29.90
N THR A 158 17.48 4.09 -30.56
CA THR A 158 16.98 5.33 -31.15
C THR A 158 16.01 5.11 -32.31
N ASN A 159 16.36 4.24 -33.27
CA ASN A 159 15.55 4.01 -34.48
C ASN A 159 15.02 2.56 -34.61
N GLY A 160 15.34 1.68 -33.67
CA GLY A 160 14.95 0.26 -33.67
C GLY A 160 13.95 -0.10 -32.58
N SER A 161 13.68 -1.40 -32.45
CA SER A 161 12.88 -1.97 -31.36
C SER A 161 13.76 -2.83 -30.46
N LEU A 162 13.45 -2.87 -29.17
CA LEU A 162 14.10 -3.78 -28.24
C LEU A 162 13.24 -5.03 -28.07
N ILE A 163 13.76 -6.20 -28.39
CA ILE A 163 13.07 -7.47 -28.20
C ILE A 163 13.68 -8.18 -26.98
N VAL A 164 12.85 -8.53 -26.00
CA VAL A 164 13.27 -9.21 -24.77
C VAL A 164 12.48 -10.47 -24.54
N SER A 165 13.04 -11.35 -23.70
CA SER A 165 12.44 -12.61 -23.30
C SER A 165 13.01 -13.02 -21.95
N LEU A 166 12.16 -13.67 -21.13
CA LEU A 166 12.43 -14.19 -19.78
C LEU A 166 12.83 -13.17 -18.72
N LYS A 167 13.84 -12.31 -18.94
CA LYS A 167 14.38 -11.45 -17.88
C LYS A 167 14.90 -10.10 -18.40
N VAL A 168 14.52 -9.03 -17.70
CA VAL A 168 15.03 -7.66 -17.87
C VAL A 168 15.50 -7.16 -16.50
N ASN A 169 16.78 -6.90 -16.37
CA ASN A 169 17.40 -6.37 -15.17
C ASN A 169 17.92 -4.97 -15.44
N ILE A 170 17.49 -4.02 -14.61
CA ILE A 170 17.90 -2.63 -14.69
C ILE A 170 18.53 -2.24 -13.37
N GLU A 171 19.81 -1.91 -13.43
CA GLU A 171 20.62 -1.39 -12.36
C GLU A 171 21.16 -0.02 -12.75
N ASN A 172 21.02 0.98 -11.87
CA ASN A 172 21.60 2.32 -12.02
C ASN A 172 21.34 3.00 -13.38
N GLY A 173 20.13 2.90 -13.95
CA GLY A 173 19.90 3.39 -15.31
C GLY A 173 18.47 3.46 -15.79
N ARG A 174 18.32 3.62 -17.11
CA ARG A 174 17.04 3.51 -17.81
C ARG A 174 17.16 2.95 -19.23
N ILE A 175 16.14 2.23 -19.64
CA ILE A 175 15.89 1.89 -21.04
C ILE A 175 15.11 3.03 -21.69
N LYS A 176 15.52 3.43 -22.89
CA LYS A 176 14.80 4.36 -23.77
C LYS A 176 14.62 3.67 -25.13
N ALA A 177 13.44 3.10 -25.34
CA ALA A 177 13.07 2.42 -26.58
C ALA A 177 11.81 3.06 -27.18
N PRO A 178 11.93 4.21 -27.89
CA PRO A 178 10.79 5.00 -28.38
C PRO A 178 9.85 4.25 -29.34
N LYS A 179 10.34 3.22 -30.05
CA LYS A 179 9.48 2.34 -30.87
C LYS A 179 8.91 1.15 -30.10
N GLY A 180 9.13 1.10 -28.79
CA GLY A 180 8.63 0.06 -27.90
C GLY A 180 9.66 -0.99 -27.53
N LEU A 181 9.39 -1.63 -26.40
CA LEU A 181 9.95 -2.91 -25.99
C LEU A 181 8.92 -3.98 -26.32
N TYR A 182 9.37 -5.07 -26.94
CA TYR A 182 8.52 -6.18 -27.34
C TYR A 182 8.97 -7.44 -26.64
N ALA A 183 8.03 -8.14 -26.02
CA ALA A 183 8.30 -9.44 -25.41
C ALA A 183 7.80 -10.56 -26.32
N ILE A 184 8.63 -11.57 -26.56
CA ILE A 184 8.26 -12.76 -27.35
C ILE A 184 7.67 -13.89 -26.50
N THR A 185 7.95 -13.87 -25.20
CA THR A 185 7.41 -14.80 -24.19
C THR A 185 7.16 -14.05 -22.89
N GLY A 186 6.62 -14.75 -21.88
CA GLY A 186 6.60 -14.25 -20.51
C GLY A 186 7.98 -13.78 -20.05
N TYR A 187 8.05 -12.62 -19.38
CA TYR A 187 9.30 -12.07 -18.86
C TYR A 187 9.12 -11.37 -17.51
N ASP A 188 10.22 -11.29 -16.77
CA ASP A 188 10.30 -10.63 -15.48
C ASP A 188 11.12 -9.34 -15.58
N VAL A 189 10.75 -8.34 -14.80
CA VAL A 189 11.52 -7.09 -14.67
C VAL A 189 12.05 -6.97 -13.24
N THR A 190 13.35 -6.67 -13.11
CA THR A 190 13.99 -6.42 -11.82
C THR A 190 14.68 -5.05 -11.82
N TYR A 191 14.39 -4.25 -10.80
CA TYR A 191 14.99 -2.94 -10.54
C TYR A 191 15.87 -2.97 -9.30
N THR A 192 17.13 -2.56 -9.44
CA THR A 192 18.10 -2.39 -8.35
C THR A 192 18.87 -1.09 -8.51
N GLY A 193 19.38 -0.52 -7.41
CA GLY A 193 20.11 0.75 -7.48
C GLY A 193 19.22 1.90 -7.98
N HIS A 194 19.81 2.92 -8.62
CA HIS A 194 19.06 4.11 -9.03
C HIS A 194 18.36 3.93 -10.39
N VAL A 195 17.03 4.02 -10.44
CA VAL A 195 16.24 3.76 -11.66
C VAL A 195 15.26 4.88 -11.93
N VAL A 196 15.18 5.31 -13.19
CA VAL A 196 14.35 6.45 -13.62
C VAL A 196 13.41 6.13 -14.79
N THR A 197 13.05 4.85 -14.98
CA THR A 197 12.12 4.42 -16.04
C THR A 197 11.16 3.34 -15.53
N GLY A 198 10.07 3.16 -16.26
CA GLY A 198 9.16 2.01 -16.21
C GLY A 198 8.65 1.67 -17.62
N ASP A 199 9.40 2.06 -18.66
CA ASP A 199 9.01 1.87 -20.06
C ASP A 199 8.89 0.39 -20.43
N GLU A 200 9.70 -0.46 -19.80
CA GLU A 200 9.66 -1.92 -19.89
C GLU A 200 8.45 -2.56 -19.18
N LEU A 201 7.60 -1.81 -18.48
CA LEU A 201 6.37 -2.33 -17.86
C LEU A 201 5.16 -2.17 -18.80
N ASN A 202 5.34 -2.46 -20.09
CA ASN A 202 4.39 -2.09 -21.15
C ASN A 202 3.82 -3.27 -21.96
N SER A 203 3.91 -4.50 -21.44
CA SER A 203 3.50 -5.70 -22.16
C SER A 203 2.53 -6.57 -21.37
N ASN A 204 1.58 -7.18 -22.07
CA ASN A 204 0.70 -8.23 -21.53
C ASN A 204 1.43 -9.55 -21.20
N MET A 205 2.68 -9.69 -21.62
CA MET A 205 3.54 -10.83 -21.30
C MET A 205 4.36 -10.61 -20.02
N LEU A 206 4.14 -9.50 -19.30
CA LEU A 206 4.83 -9.25 -18.05
C LEU A 206 4.36 -10.25 -16.98
N MET A 207 5.30 -11.03 -16.46
CA MET A 207 5.02 -12.09 -15.49
C MET A 207 5.25 -11.60 -14.07
N ARG A 208 6.45 -11.07 -13.80
CA ARG A 208 6.86 -10.64 -12.45
C ARG A 208 7.57 -9.29 -12.48
N VAL A 209 7.37 -8.51 -11.42
CA VAL A 209 8.07 -7.24 -11.19
C VAL A 209 8.70 -7.25 -9.81
N TYR A 210 10.01 -7.06 -9.76
CA TYR A 210 10.79 -6.98 -8.53
C TYR A 210 11.42 -5.60 -8.41
N MET A 211 11.00 -4.81 -7.43
CA MET A 211 11.49 -3.46 -7.21
C MET A 211 12.22 -3.35 -5.87
N ASN A 212 13.52 -3.06 -5.95
CA ASN A 212 14.39 -2.75 -4.82
C ASN A 212 15.31 -1.57 -5.20
N THR A 213 14.69 -0.41 -5.42
CA THR A 213 15.34 0.85 -5.78
C THR A 213 14.95 1.93 -4.76
N PRO A 214 15.76 2.96 -4.50
CA PRO A 214 15.32 4.12 -3.72
C PRO A 214 14.43 5.08 -4.52
N ASP A 215 14.30 4.88 -5.84
CA ASP A 215 13.68 5.85 -6.74
C ASP A 215 12.21 5.54 -7.06
N THR A 216 11.62 6.39 -7.90
CA THR A 216 10.28 6.24 -8.44
C THR A 216 10.34 5.62 -9.84
N VAL A 217 9.74 4.43 -9.99
CA VAL A 217 9.51 3.77 -11.29
C VAL A 217 8.12 4.15 -11.78
N LYS A 218 8.02 4.66 -13.01
CA LYS A 218 6.81 5.26 -13.54
C LYS A 218 6.26 4.50 -14.74
N LEU A 219 4.98 4.12 -14.69
CA LEU A 219 4.32 3.42 -15.79
C LEU A 219 4.15 4.33 -17.02
N SER A 220 4.48 3.79 -18.19
CA SER A 220 4.26 4.43 -19.49
C SER A 220 2.93 4.02 -20.13
N SER A 221 2.43 2.82 -19.82
CA SER A 221 1.17 2.27 -20.33
C SER A 221 0.41 1.46 -19.27
N ASP A 222 -0.83 1.10 -19.60
CA ASP A 222 -1.56 0.08 -18.86
C ASP A 222 -0.84 -1.26 -19.00
N PHE A 223 -0.92 -2.12 -17.97
CA PHE A 223 -0.37 -3.47 -18.05
C PHE A 223 -1.17 -4.48 -17.23
N THR A 224 -0.93 -5.75 -17.54
CA THR A 224 -1.45 -6.91 -16.80
C THR A 224 -0.28 -7.70 -16.27
N LEU A 225 -0.29 -8.01 -14.98
CA LEU A 225 0.68 -8.90 -14.35
C LEU A 225 0.04 -10.26 -14.11
N ALA A 226 0.69 -11.30 -14.61
CA ALA A 226 0.18 -12.67 -14.51
C ALA A 226 0.58 -13.40 -13.20
N ASP A 227 1.61 -12.90 -12.51
CA ASP A 227 2.16 -13.55 -11.31
C ASP A 227 2.44 -12.53 -10.19
N THR A 228 3.70 -12.34 -9.77
CA THR A 228 4.04 -11.59 -8.55
C THR A 228 4.59 -10.19 -8.83
N MET A 229 4.07 -9.21 -8.11
CA MET A 229 4.68 -7.89 -7.91
C MET A 229 5.28 -7.81 -6.49
N LEU A 230 6.60 -7.65 -6.38
CA LEU A 230 7.28 -7.40 -5.12
C LEU A 230 7.90 -6.00 -5.15
N VAL A 231 7.41 -5.11 -4.30
CA VAL A 231 7.97 -3.76 -4.11
C VAL A 231 8.57 -3.68 -2.71
N SER A 232 9.88 -3.96 -2.62
CA SER A 232 10.63 -3.98 -1.36
C SER A 232 11.06 -2.57 -0.93
N SER A 233 11.36 -1.69 -1.88
CA SER A 233 11.68 -0.29 -1.64
C SER A 233 11.31 0.57 -2.84
N GLY A 234 11.32 1.90 -2.65
CA GLY A 234 11.03 2.86 -3.72
C GLY A 234 9.54 3.08 -3.91
N VAL A 235 9.20 3.74 -5.01
CA VAL A 235 7.82 4.12 -5.34
C VAL A 235 7.44 3.64 -6.74
N LEU A 236 6.34 2.89 -6.86
CA LEU A 236 5.72 2.61 -8.15
C LEU A 236 4.67 3.68 -8.46
N ASP A 237 4.96 4.58 -9.41
CA ASP A 237 4.01 5.56 -9.91
C ASP A 237 3.15 4.95 -11.01
N LEU A 238 1.86 4.75 -10.69
CA LEU A 238 0.88 4.20 -11.62
C LEU A 238 0.50 5.20 -12.72
N ASN A 239 0.83 6.48 -12.58
CA ASN A 239 0.73 7.49 -13.64
C ASN A 239 -0.63 7.56 -14.35
N GLY A 240 -1.73 7.34 -13.61
CA GLY A 240 -3.08 7.33 -14.18
C GLY A 240 -3.39 6.13 -15.08
N LYS A 241 -2.57 5.07 -15.04
CA LYS A 241 -2.73 3.86 -15.84
C LYS A 241 -3.57 2.81 -15.12
N THR A 242 -4.02 1.83 -15.89
CA THR A 242 -4.71 0.65 -15.38
C THR A 242 -3.70 -0.45 -15.07
N VAL A 243 -3.75 -0.97 -13.85
CA VAL A 243 -3.00 -2.15 -13.43
C VAL A 243 -3.96 -3.30 -13.16
N SER A 244 -3.81 -4.37 -13.95
CA SER A 244 -4.57 -5.61 -13.75
C SER A 244 -3.66 -6.69 -13.19
N LEU A 245 -3.94 -7.14 -11.97
CA LEU A 245 -3.17 -8.17 -11.29
C LEU A 245 -3.99 -9.45 -11.33
N ILE A 246 -3.64 -10.30 -12.28
CA ILE A 246 -4.40 -11.50 -12.63
C ILE A 246 -3.55 -12.70 -12.26
N HIS A 247 -3.96 -13.45 -11.25
CA HIS A 247 -3.20 -14.62 -10.82
C HIS A 247 -4.12 -15.83 -10.71
N GLN A 248 -3.93 -16.75 -11.64
CA GLN A 248 -4.76 -17.94 -11.77
C GLN A 248 -4.05 -19.19 -11.23
N ASN A 249 -2.75 -19.11 -10.91
CA ASN A 249 -1.95 -20.27 -10.54
C ASN A 249 -1.90 -20.48 -9.02
N VAL A 250 -2.74 -21.38 -8.50
CA VAL A 250 -2.88 -21.71 -7.08
C VAL A 250 -1.59 -22.24 -6.43
N LEU A 251 -0.56 -22.61 -7.21
CA LEU A 251 0.67 -23.22 -6.70
C LEU A 251 1.71 -22.22 -6.16
N ASN A 252 1.60 -20.92 -6.45
CA ASN A 252 2.54 -19.93 -5.91
C ASN A 252 2.06 -19.44 -4.53
N THR A 253 2.69 -19.94 -3.46
CA THR A 253 2.35 -19.57 -2.08
C THR A 253 2.82 -18.17 -1.68
N ASP A 254 3.62 -17.50 -2.51
CA ASP A 254 4.27 -16.23 -2.15
C ASP A 254 3.33 -15.01 -2.32
N GLY A 255 2.19 -15.18 -2.99
CA GLY A 255 1.19 -14.13 -3.18
C GLY A 255 1.49 -13.21 -4.37
N ILE A 256 0.47 -12.46 -4.78
CA ILE A 256 0.43 -11.69 -6.04
C ILE A 256 1.07 -10.32 -5.89
N ILE A 257 0.94 -9.72 -4.71
CA ILE A 257 1.51 -8.42 -4.40
C ILE A 257 2.14 -8.54 -3.03
N ILE A 258 3.41 -8.17 -2.95
CA ILE A 258 4.17 -8.09 -1.71
C ILE A 258 4.76 -6.69 -1.65
N PHE A 259 4.18 -5.81 -0.85
CA PHE A 259 4.84 -4.56 -0.47
C PHE A 259 5.60 -4.81 0.82
N ASN A 260 6.92 -4.84 0.73
CA ASN A 260 7.82 -5.09 1.87
C ASN A 260 8.72 -3.89 2.14
N GLY A 261 8.12 -2.69 2.15
CA GLY A 261 8.80 -1.41 2.42
C GLY A 261 8.57 -0.33 1.36
N GLY A 262 8.25 -0.72 0.12
CA GLY A 262 7.91 0.20 -0.97
C GLY A 262 6.52 0.83 -0.84
N SER A 263 6.20 1.77 -1.72
CA SER A 263 4.89 2.43 -1.79
C SER A 263 4.41 2.63 -3.24
N VAL A 264 3.14 2.97 -3.40
CA VAL A 264 2.51 3.24 -4.70
C VAL A 264 2.08 4.70 -4.77
N MET A 265 2.23 5.34 -5.92
CA MET A 265 1.53 6.58 -6.24
C MET A 265 0.42 6.30 -7.22
N SER A 266 -0.78 6.79 -6.92
CA SER A 266 -1.91 6.77 -7.84
C SER A 266 -2.48 8.16 -8.05
N SER A 267 -3.45 8.23 -8.96
CA SER A 267 -4.19 9.44 -9.28
C SER A 267 -5.66 9.11 -9.54
N PRO A 268 -6.55 10.11 -9.57
CA PRO A 268 -7.97 9.91 -9.91
C PRO A 268 -8.24 9.33 -11.32
N LEU A 269 -7.21 9.06 -12.12
CA LEU A 269 -7.30 8.37 -13.42
C LEU A 269 -6.92 6.88 -13.33
N THR A 270 -6.25 6.47 -12.25
CA THR A 270 -5.65 5.14 -12.06
C THR A 270 -6.73 4.10 -11.76
N ASN A 271 -6.66 2.93 -12.38
CA ASN A 271 -7.54 1.80 -12.04
C ASN A 271 -6.72 0.63 -11.52
N ILE A 272 -7.21 -0.07 -10.50
CA ILE A 272 -6.63 -1.32 -10.04
C ILE A 272 -7.67 -2.42 -10.12
N THR A 273 -7.32 -3.51 -10.79
CA THR A 273 -8.12 -4.74 -10.84
C THR A 273 -7.34 -5.87 -10.19
N LEU A 274 -7.90 -6.46 -9.15
CA LEU A 274 -7.37 -7.66 -8.48
C LEU A 274 -8.24 -8.85 -8.86
N SER A 275 -7.69 -9.78 -9.65
CA SER A 275 -8.38 -10.99 -10.09
C SER A 275 -7.55 -12.23 -9.76
N ALA A 276 -7.84 -12.88 -8.64
CA ALA A 276 -6.92 -13.80 -8.00
C ALA A 276 -7.59 -15.04 -7.39
N ASN A 277 -7.00 -16.22 -7.62
CA ASN A 277 -7.39 -17.45 -6.94
C ASN A 277 -6.57 -17.73 -5.66
N SER A 278 -5.63 -16.87 -5.29
CA SER A 278 -4.79 -16.94 -4.08
C SER A 278 -4.93 -15.66 -3.24
N SER A 279 -4.54 -15.70 -1.96
CA SER A 279 -4.52 -14.50 -1.13
C SER A 279 -3.34 -13.59 -1.51
N ILE A 280 -3.55 -12.27 -1.42
CA ILE A 280 -2.48 -11.28 -1.59
C ILE A 280 -1.76 -11.11 -0.25
N LYS A 281 -0.42 -11.08 -0.26
CA LYS A 281 0.40 -11.03 0.96
C LYS A 281 1.04 -9.67 1.17
N GLY A 282 0.68 -8.99 2.24
CA GLY A 282 1.25 -7.68 2.59
C GLY A 282 0.29 -6.53 2.32
N ASN A 283 0.75 -5.31 2.58
CA ASN A 283 -0.12 -4.15 2.70
C ASN A 283 0.07 -3.20 1.51
N LEU A 284 -0.98 -2.95 0.74
CA LEU A 284 -0.96 -1.92 -0.30
C LEU A 284 -0.87 -0.54 0.34
N LYS A 285 0.32 0.07 0.26
CA LYS A 285 0.62 1.37 0.85
C LYS A 285 0.78 2.40 -0.25
N PHE A 286 0.01 3.49 -0.15
CA PHE A 286 0.13 4.65 -1.01
C PHE A 286 1.03 5.72 -0.39
N VAL A 287 1.68 6.51 -1.25
CA VAL A 287 2.36 7.74 -0.85
C VAL A 287 1.31 8.76 -0.40
N ALA A 288 1.60 9.50 0.67
CA ALA A 288 0.69 10.52 1.20
C ALA A 288 0.31 11.55 0.13
N GLY A 289 -0.99 11.77 -0.06
CA GLY A 289 -1.54 12.68 -1.07
C GLY A 289 -1.61 12.11 -2.49
N ALA A 290 -1.18 10.86 -2.69
CA ALA A 290 -1.26 10.13 -3.96
C ALA A 290 -1.94 8.77 -3.77
N ASP A 291 -3.04 8.76 -3.00
CA ASP A 291 -3.81 7.61 -2.53
C ASP A 291 -5.23 7.57 -3.13
N THR A 292 -5.45 8.27 -4.23
CA THR A 292 -6.74 8.26 -4.94
C THR A 292 -6.68 7.36 -6.16
N LEU A 293 -7.65 6.46 -6.29
CA LEU A 293 -7.92 5.67 -7.48
C LEU A 293 -9.18 6.19 -8.18
N ASN A 294 -9.27 5.97 -9.49
CA ASN A 294 -10.54 6.00 -10.20
C ASN A 294 -11.37 4.77 -9.79
N ASN A 295 -11.01 3.57 -10.26
CA ASN A 295 -11.75 2.35 -9.94
C ASN A 295 -10.88 1.35 -9.16
N LEU A 296 -11.49 0.64 -8.22
CA LEU A 296 -10.94 -0.53 -7.56
C LEU A 296 -11.87 -1.72 -7.76
N ILE A 297 -11.38 -2.76 -8.43
CA ILE A 297 -12.12 -4.01 -8.65
C ILE A 297 -11.46 -5.12 -7.83
N ILE A 298 -12.25 -5.74 -6.95
CA ILE A 298 -11.83 -6.89 -6.13
C ILE A 298 -12.63 -8.10 -6.60
N ASN A 299 -11.93 -9.05 -7.22
CA ASN A 299 -12.48 -10.31 -7.70
C ASN A 299 -11.55 -11.46 -7.33
N THR A 300 -11.51 -11.79 -6.05
CA THR A 300 -10.63 -12.83 -5.52
C THR A 300 -11.43 -13.82 -4.68
N THR A 301 -10.94 -15.05 -4.57
CA THR A 301 -11.68 -16.13 -3.88
C THR A 301 -11.21 -16.41 -2.44
N ASN A 302 -10.13 -15.78 -1.97
CA ASN A 302 -9.54 -16.01 -0.63
C ASN A 302 -9.65 -14.82 0.32
N ARG A 303 -9.46 -15.09 1.63
CA ARG A 303 -9.58 -14.11 2.73
C ARG A 303 -8.22 -13.78 3.39
N PRO A 304 -7.98 -12.51 3.76
CA PRO A 304 -8.45 -11.30 3.05
C PRO A 304 -7.85 -11.23 1.64
N ALA A 305 -8.51 -10.50 0.74
CA ALA A 305 -8.03 -10.33 -0.62
C ALA A 305 -6.96 -9.25 -0.75
N LEU A 306 -7.12 -8.15 0.00
CA LEU A 306 -6.25 -6.99 -0.04
C LEU A 306 -6.18 -6.40 1.37
N GLN A 307 -4.99 -6.12 1.87
CA GLN A 307 -4.82 -5.33 3.09
C GLN A 307 -4.30 -3.94 2.74
N LEU A 308 -4.89 -2.91 3.32
CA LEU A 308 -4.41 -1.54 3.17
C LEU A 308 -3.23 -1.27 4.12
N GLY A 309 -2.24 -0.52 3.65
CA GLY A 309 -1.09 -0.02 4.42
C GLY A 309 -1.06 1.51 4.56
N SER A 310 -2.07 2.18 4.01
CA SER A 310 -2.34 3.61 4.13
C SER A 310 -3.83 3.84 3.90
N ASN A 311 -4.30 5.08 4.09
CA ASN A 311 -5.63 5.47 3.61
C ASN A 311 -5.73 5.26 2.09
N LEU A 312 -6.96 5.10 1.61
CA LEU A 312 -7.28 4.93 0.19
C LEU A 312 -8.58 5.67 -0.12
N VAL A 313 -8.58 6.41 -1.23
CA VAL A 313 -9.76 7.05 -1.80
C VAL A 313 -10.09 6.36 -3.13
N VAL A 314 -11.34 5.93 -3.31
CA VAL A 314 -11.87 5.48 -4.61
C VAL A 314 -12.86 6.52 -5.10
N ASN A 315 -12.50 7.19 -6.19
CA ASN A 315 -13.26 8.31 -6.74
C ASN A 315 -14.37 7.88 -7.71
N GLY A 316 -14.09 6.84 -8.49
CA GLY A 316 -15.02 6.13 -9.34
C GLY A 316 -15.61 4.94 -8.59
N ILE A 317 -15.59 3.75 -9.19
CA ILE A 317 -16.29 2.56 -8.73
C ILE A 317 -15.42 1.69 -7.82
N LEU A 318 -15.97 1.33 -6.65
CA LEU A 318 -15.55 0.19 -5.86
C LEU A 318 -16.40 -1.04 -6.24
N ASN A 319 -15.83 -2.00 -6.96
CA ASN A 319 -16.52 -3.23 -7.33
C ASN A 319 -16.04 -4.40 -6.46
N LEU A 320 -16.87 -4.83 -5.52
CA LEU A 320 -16.67 -5.98 -4.64
C LEU A 320 -17.33 -7.23 -5.25
N ALA A 321 -16.80 -7.70 -6.39
CA ALA A 321 -17.32 -8.86 -7.11
C ALA A 321 -17.11 -10.17 -6.31
N ALA A 322 -15.92 -10.36 -5.75
CA ALA A 322 -15.56 -11.47 -4.87
C ALA A 322 -14.35 -11.07 -4.01
N GLY A 323 -14.29 -11.50 -2.75
CA GLY A 323 -13.14 -11.26 -1.87
C GLY A 323 -13.21 -9.98 -1.04
N PHE A 324 -12.18 -9.73 -0.23
CA PHE A 324 -12.28 -8.84 0.93
C PHE A 324 -11.19 -7.77 0.96
N VAL A 325 -11.54 -6.52 1.27
CA VAL A 325 -10.57 -5.46 1.53
C VAL A 325 -10.47 -5.24 3.03
N LYS A 326 -9.28 -5.39 3.61
CA LYS A 326 -9.03 -5.20 5.03
C LYS A 326 -8.47 -3.80 5.28
N SER A 327 -9.21 -2.97 6.00
CA SER A 327 -8.86 -1.57 6.24
C SER A 327 -7.79 -1.39 7.33
N GLY A 328 -7.73 -2.29 8.32
CA GLY A 328 -6.83 -2.15 9.46
C GLY A 328 -6.98 -0.80 10.16
N GLU A 329 -5.89 -0.06 10.32
CA GLU A 329 -5.86 1.28 10.92
C GLU A 329 -6.16 2.42 9.93
N HIS A 330 -6.50 2.09 8.68
CA HIS A 330 -6.57 3.05 7.59
C HIS A 330 -8.01 3.31 7.12
N ASN A 331 -8.33 4.56 6.84
CA ASN A 331 -9.63 4.93 6.30
C ASN A 331 -9.73 4.56 4.83
N PHE A 332 -10.85 3.97 4.47
CA PHE A 332 -11.20 3.66 3.09
C PHE A 332 -12.38 4.56 2.70
N ILE A 333 -12.15 5.45 1.75
CA ILE A 333 -13.11 6.48 1.37
C ILE A 333 -13.62 6.17 -0.03
N VAL A 334 -14.94 6.18 -0.20
CA VAL A 334 -15.59 6.12 -1.51
C VAL A 334 -16.31 7.44 -1.72
N THR A 335 -16.01 8.16 -2.80
CA THR A 335 -16.45 9.56 -2.94
C THR A 335 -17.89 9.72 -3.46
N HIS A 336 -18.56 8.62 -3.83
CA HIS A 336 -19.94 8.62 -4.32
C HIS A 336 -20.71 7.39 -3.79
N ALA A 337 -21.92 7.57 -3.25
CA ALA A 337 -22.72 6.45 -2.70
C ALA A 337 -23.01 5.34 -3.73
N ASP A 338 -23.41 5.74 -4.95
CA ASP A 338 -23.83 4.81 -6.01
C ASP A 338 -22.64 4.14 -6.73
N SER A 339 -21.42 4.35 -6.22
CA SER A 339 -20.20 3.82 -6.83
C SER A 339 -19.73 2.49 -6.22
N ILE A 340 -20.46 1.95 -5.24
CA ILE A 340 -20.20 0.62 -4.71
C ILE A 340 -21.06 -0.40 -5.45
N LEU A 341 -20.41 -1.34 -6.14
CA LEU A 341 -21.06 -2.48 -6.77
C LEU A 341 -20.70 -3.77 -6.01
N GLY A 342 -21.66 -4.69 -5.91
CA GLY A 342 -21.48 -5.93 -5.15
C GLY A 342 -21.69 -5.75 -3.65
N GLY A 343 -20.91 -6.46 -2.82
CA GLY A 343 -21.12 -6.52 -1.38
C GLY A 343 -22.00 -7.71 -0.97
N SER A 344 -21.40 -8.72 -0.34
CA SER A 344 -22.06 -9.97 0.04
C SER A 344 -21.27 -10.68 1.13
N ALA A 345 -21.76 -11.81 1.63
CA ALA A 345 -20.97 -12.64 2.55
C ALA A 345 -19.64 -13.14 1.96
N SER A 346 -19.51 -13.19 0.64
CA SER A 346 -18.27 -13.53 -0.08
C SER A 346 -17.46 -12.32 -0.54
N SER A 347 -17.93 -11.08 -0.31
CA SER A 347 -17.20 -9.89 -0.69
C SER A 347 -17.57 -8.65 0.13
N TYR A 348 -16.65 -8.13 0.92
CA TYR A 348 -16.90 -6.94 1.76
C TYR A 348 -15.61 -6.30 2.28
N VAL A 349 -15.73 -5.12 2.88
CA VAL A 349 -14.65 -4.44 3.58
C VAL A 349 -14.59 -4.95 5.02
N ILE A 350 -13.48 -5.61 5.39
CA ILE A 350 -13.19 -6.02 6.76
C ILE A 350 -12.63 -4.82 7.52
N THR A 351 -13.28 -4.45 8.62
CA THR A 351 -12.86 -3.32 9.47
C THR A 351 -12.34 -3.79 10.82
N ASP A 352 -11.14 -4.38 10.84
CA ASP A 352 -10.55 -5.07 12.00
C ASP A 352 -9.60 -4.21 12.85
N GLY A 353 -9.46 -2.93 12.51
CA GLY A 353 -8.72 -1.92 13.28
C GLY A 353 -9.53 -0.64 13.44
N ARG A 354 -8.86 0.51 13.60
CA ARG A 354 -9.53 1.82 13.72
C ARG A 354 -9.99 2.44 12.40
N GLY A 355 -9.56 1.90 11.27
CA GLY A 355 -9.95 2.36 9.95
C GLY A 355 -11.44 2.19 9.68
N MET A 356 -12.07 3.20 9.08
CA MET A 356 -13.50 3.20 8.74
C MET A 356 -13.74 3.25 7.24
N LEU A 357 -14.86 2.69 6.79
CA LEU A 357 -15.39 2.92 5.44
C LEU A 357 -16.21 4.21 5.46
N SER A 358 -15.84 5.19 4.65
CA SER A 358 -16.49 6.50 4.58
C SER A 358 -17.21 6.68 3.24
N ILE A 359 -18.50 6.98 3.27
CA ILE A 359 -19.34 7.16 2.07
C ILE A 359 -20.22 8.40 2.26
N PRO A 360 -20.38 9.28 1.25
CA PRO A 360 -21.36 10.35 1.30
C PRO A 360 -22.78 9.80 1.29
N VAL A 361 -23.63 10.27 2.20
CA VAL A 361 -25.05 9.91 2.29
C VAL A 361 -25.87 11.13 1.91
N ALA A 362 -26.55 11.07 0.77
CA ALA A 362 -27.46 12.12 0.32
C ALA A 362 -28.79 12.06 1.10
N PRO A 363 -29.47 13.21 1.31
CA PRO A 363 -30.79 13.27 1.92
C PRO A 363 -31.79 12.34 1.27
N ASN A 364 -32.52 11.57 2.08
CA ASN A 364 -33.56 10.60 1.69
C ASN A 364 -33.07 9.44 0.80
N HIS A 365 -31.75 9.26 0.67
CA HIS A 365 -31.16 8.11 -0.01
C HIS A 365 -30.63 7.12 1.01
N LYS A 366 -30.90 5.83 0.76
CA LYS A 366 -30.37 4.72 1.55
C LYS A 366 -29.02 4.29 0.97
N VAL A 367 -27.98 4.37 1.77
CA VAL A 367 -26.63 3.93 1.42
C VAL A 367 -26.29 2.65 2.19
N THR A 368 -25.78 1.65 1.48
CA THR A 368 -25.35 0.38 2.08
C THR A 368 -23.84 0.38 2.25
N TYR A 369 -23.39 0.11 3.48
CA TYR A 369 -21.99 -0.11 3.82
C TYR A 369 -21.72 -1.61 3.79
N PRO A 370 -20.99 -2.12 2.78
CA PRO A 370 -20.61 -3.52 2.72
C PRO A 370 -19.41 -3.78 3.65
N ILE A 371 -19.66 -3.75 4.96
CA ILE A 371 -18.65 -3.96 6.00
C ILE A 371 -18.87 -5.28 6.75
N GLY A 372 -17.82 -5.78 7.41
CA GLY A 372 -17.90 -6.97 8.23
C GLY A 372 -16.68 -7.17 9.13
N THR A 373 -16.73 -8.23 9.92
CA THR A 373 -15.63 -8.71 10.76
C THR A 373 -14.72 -9.66 9.96
N GLU A 374 -13.67 -10.19 10.58
CA GLU A 374 -12.81 -11.19 9.92
C GLU A 374 -13.58 -12.47 9.53
N ILE A 375 -14.75 -12.71 10.12
CA ILE A 375 -15.56 -13.92 9.89
C ILE A 375 -16.86 -13.56 9.17
N TYR A 376 -17.60 -12.58 9.67
CA TYR A 376 -18.98 -12.36 9.26
C TYR A 376 -19.19 -11.04 8.54
N TYR A 377 -19.97 -11.09 7.46
CA TYR A 377 -20.54 -9.90 6.82
C TYR A 377 -21.63 -9.31 7.72
N ALA A 378 -21.54 -8.01 7.99
CA ALA A 378 -22.42 -7.30 8.92
C ALA A 378 -22.77 -5.90 8.39
N PRO A 379 -23.48 -5.82 7.24
CA PRO A 379 -23.68 -4.56 6.57
C PRO A 379 -24.57 -3.61 7.38
N LEU A 380 -24.41 -2.33 7.08
CA LEU A 380 -25.19 -1.25 7.67
C LEU A 380 -25.86 -0.45 6.56
N ASN A 381 -27.16 -0.23 6.65
CA ASN A 381 -27.81 0.79 5.83
C ASN A 381 -27.97 2.08 6.64
N VAL A 382 -27.64 3.21 6.01
CA VAL A 382 -27.80 4.55 6.57
C VAL A 382 -28.69 5.35 5.63
N THR A 383 -29.72 5.98 6.18
CA THR A 383 -30.58 6.91 5.44
C THR A 383 -30.63 8.24 6.19
N ASP A 384 -30.20 9.33 5.56
CA ASP A 384 -30.40 10.68 6.09
C ASP A 384 -31.85 11.11 5.88
N THR A 385 -32.56 11.52 6.93
CA THR A 385 -33.98 11.88 6.86
C THR A 385 -34.26 13.37 7.04
N THR A 386 -33.26 14.16 7.43
CA THR A 386 -33.43 15.62 7.67
C THR A 386 -32.39 16.48 6.99
N GLY A 387 -31.35 15.88 6.40
CA GLY A 387 -30.31 16.59 5.68
C GLY A 387 -30.86 17.37 4.49
N THR A 388 -30.17 18.45 4.14
CA THR A 388 -30.39 19.21 2.90
C THR A 388 -29.21 19.08 1.92
N VAL A 389 -28.09 18.54 2.40
CA VAL A 389 -26.85 18.30 1.67
C VAL A 389 -26.31 16.93 2.01
N SER A 390 -25.50 16.37 1.11
CA SER A 390 -24.84 15.08 1.35
C SER A 390 -23.76 15.21 2.42
N ASN A 391 -23.75 14.29 3.38
CA ASN A 391 -22.78 14.24 4.46
C ASN A 391 -21.97 12.95 4.40
N VAL A 392 -20.65 13.03 4.60
CA VAL A 392 -19.81 11.83 4.68
C VAL A 392 -20.03 11.17 6.03
N ILE A 393 -20.60 9.96 5.98
CA ILE A 393 -20.76 9.09 7.15
C ILE A 393 -19.66 8.03 7.08
N SER A 394 -19.07 7.73 8.23
CA SER A 394 -18.03 6.73 8.37
C SER A 394 -18.55 5.60 9.25
N ALA A 395 -18.38 4.36 8.81
CA ALA A 395 -18.80 3.19 9.56
C ALA A 395 -17.70 2.14 9.62
N ARG A 396 -17.62 1.45 10.77
CA ARG A 396 -16.87 0.21 10.93
C ARG A 396 -17.67 -0.74 11.83
N VAL A 397 -17.39 -2.03 11.72
CA VAL A 397 -17.98 -3.07 12.57
C VAL A 397 -16.87 -3.95 13.14
N THR A 398 -16.92 -4.20 14.44
CA THR A 398 -16.03 -5.15 15.11
C THR A 398 -16.83 -6.33 15.61
N ASP A 399 -16.15 -7.45 15.86
CA ASP A 399 -16.71 -8.47 16.74
C ASP A 399 -16.69 -7.96 18.18
N THR A 400 -17.47 -8.60 19.05
CA THR A 400 -17.60 -8.25 20.46
C THR A 400 -18.38 -6.96 20.73
N VAL A 401 -19.37 -7.07 21.62
CA VAL A 401 -20.05 -5.95 22.25
C VAL A 401 -19.46 -5.76 23.64
N TYR A 402 -18.90 -4.58 23.87
CA TYR A 402 -18.27 -4.23 25.12
C TYR A 402 -19.20 -3.42 26.02
N SER A 403 -19.01 -3.58 27.32
CA SER A 403 -19.82 -2.93 28.35
C SER A 403 -19.82 -1.40 28.26
N ASP A 404 -18.69 -0.81 27.88
CA ASP A 404 -18.51 0.65 27.78
C ASP A 404 -18.48 1.11 26.30
N GLY A 405 -19.10 0.33 25.41
CA GLY A 405 -19.19 0.62 23.96
C GLY A 405 -17.89 0.38 23.17
N TYR A 406 -16.73 0.62 23.79
CA TYR A 406 -15.42 0.52 23.15
C TYR A 406 -14.52 -0.53 23.78
N LEU A 407 -14.62 -0.71 25.10
CA LEU A 407 -13.79 -1.56 25.95
C LEU A 407 -14.59 -2.01 27.18
N GLY A 408 -13.97 -2.81 28.05
CA GLY A 408 -14.57 -3.29 29.29
C GLY A 408 -14.96 -4.76 29.23
N THR A 409 -16.00 -5.14 29.95
CA THR A 409 -16.47 -6.54 29.96
C THR A 409 -17.10 -6.89 28.62
N ARG A 410 -16.79 -8.08 28.11
CA ARG A 410 -17.34 -8.60 26.85
C ARG A 410 -18.76 -9.10 27.09
N LEU A 411 -19.75 -8.28 26.75
CA LEU A 411 -21.17 -8.63 26.89
C LEU A 411 -21.56 -9.80 25.96
N SER A 412 -20.93 -9.89 24.79
CA SER A 412 -21.12 -11.01 23.85
C SER A 412 -20.85 -12.39 24.44
N ASP A 413 -20.05 -12.49 25.51
CA ASP A 413 -19.70 -13.79 26.09
C ASP A 413 -20.83 -14.34 26.98
N THR A 414 -21.79 -13.52 27.39
CA THR A 414 -22.84 -13.93 28.36
C THR A 414 -24.25 -13.42 28.06
N ARG A 415 -24.42 -12.38 27.25
CA ARG A 415 -25.73 -11.75 26.99
C ARG A 415 -26.32 -12.21 25.65
N PRO A 416 -27.66 -12.39 25.56
CA PRO A 416 -28.34 -12.74 24.32
C PRO A 416 -28.34 -11.56 23.33
N LEU A 417 -27.35 -11.50 22.45
CA LEU A 417 -27.17 -10.39 21.50
C LEU A 417 -26.56 -10.87 20.18
N VAL A 418 -26.45 -9.96 19.21
CA VAL A 418 -25.66 -10.17 17.99
C VAL A 418 -24.23 -9.73 18.28
N ASN A 419 -23.26 -10.63 18.09
CA ASN A 419 -21.84 -10.41 18.40
C ASN A 419 -21.15 -9.46 17.39
N ALA A 420 -21.64 -8.22 17.30
CA ALA A 420 -21.09 -7.16 16.50
C ALA A 420 -21.41 -5.77 17.10
N THR A 421 -20.44 -4.87 16.99
CA THR A 421 -20.60 -3.46 17.35
C THR A 421 -20.37 -2.59 16.12
N TRP A 422 -21.39 -1.83 15.72
CA TRP A 422 -21.28 -0.85 14.64
C TRP A 422 -20.85 0.50 15.22
N PHE A 423 -19.66 0.97 14.86
CA PHE A 423 -19.21 2.31 15.16
C PHE A 423 -19.53 3.19 13.98
N ILE A 424 -20.36 4.20 14.21
CA ILE A 424 -20.76 5.17 13.19
C ILE A 424 -20.21 6.53 13.62
N ASN A 425 -19.77 7.32 12.66
CA ASN A 425 -19.26 8.66 12.89
C ASN A 425 -19.60 9.59 11.72
N SER A 426 -19.68 10.89 11.99
CA SER A 426 -19.80 11.95 11.00
C SER A 426 -19.00 13.16 11.45
N ALA A 427 -18.42 13.89 10.49
CA ALA A 427 -17.81 15.19 10.79
C ALA A 427 -18.86 16.25 11.19
N VAL A 428 -20.15 16.01 10.90
CA VAL A 428 -21.25 16.90 11.26
C VAL A 428 -21.92 16.39 12.55
N ALA A 429 -21.82 17.17 13.61
CA ALA A 429 -22.28 16.80 14.95
C ALA A 429 -23.69 17.32 15.32
N THR A 430 -24.26 18.22 14.54
CA THR A 430 -25.56 18.88 14.85
C THR A 430 -26.51 18.81 13.66
N GLY A 431 -27.81 18.73 13.92
CA GLY A 431 -28.83 18.71 12.85
C GLY A 431 -28.90 17.40 12.06
N ILE A 432 -28.33 16.33 12.61
CA ILE A 432 -28.36 14.99 12.02
C ILE A 432 -29.62 14.24 12.44
N ASN A 433 -30.24 13.52 11.50
CA ASN A 433 -31.29 12.55 11.77
C ASN A 433 -31.19 11.40 10.77
N TYR A 434 -30.75 10.25 11.27
CA TYR A 434 -30.53 9.07 10.44
C TYR A 434 -31.44 7.92 10.86
N ASN A 435 -31.86 7.15 9.87
CA ASN A 435 -32.37 5.79 10.09
C ASN A 435 -31.22 4.81 9.84
N LEU A 436 -31.05 3.87 10.76
CA LEU A 436 -30.02 2.83 10.71
C LEU A 436 -30.69 1.47 10.59
N ASP A 437 -30.31 0.69 9.59
CA ASP A 437 -30.68 -0.73 9.49
C ASP A 437 -29.42 -1.57 9.68
N MET A 438 -29.37 -2.31 10.79
CA MET A 438 -28.27 -3.23 11.08
C MET A 438 -28.63 -4.61 10.59
N MET A 439 -27.67 -5.26 9.94
CA MET A 439 -27.89 -6.54 9.29
C MET A 439 -26.84 -7.54 9.76
N TRP A 440 -27.27 -8.77 10.06
CA TRP A 440 -26.40 -9.82 10.58
C TRP A 440 -26.81 -11.20 10.06
N SER A 441 -25.91 -12.18 10.17
CA SER A 441 -26.19 -13.58 9.85
C SER A 441 -26.47 -14.39 11.11
N ASN A 442 -27.12 -15.56 10.98
CA ASN A 442 -27.41 -16.45 12.11
C ASN A 442 -26.16 -16.79 12.95
N GLY A 443 -24.99 -16.95 12.30
CA GLY A 443 -23.74 -17.29 12.98
C GLY A 443 -23.21 -16.21 13.94
N MET A 444 -23.77 -15.00 13.89
CA MET A 444 -23.40 -13.89 14.78
C MET A 444 -24.24 -13.87 16.08
N GLU A 445 -25.30 -14.65 16.16
CA GLU A 445 -26.20 -14.66 17.31
C GLU A 445 -25.61 -15.51 18.44
N VAL A 446 -25.55 -14.94 19.63
CA VAL A 446 -24.93 -15.60 20.80
C VAL A 446 -25.92 -15.70 21.96
N ASN A 447 -25.65 -16.64 22.87
CA ASN A 447 -26.34 -16.80 24.15
C ASN A 447 -27.87 -16.85 24.05
N SER A 448 -28.39 -17.59 23.06
CA SER A 448 -29.83 -17.76 22.85
C SER A 448 -30.61 -16.48 22.49
N PHE A 449 -29.95 -15.53 21.80
CA PHE A 449 -30.59 -14.34 21.24
C PHE A 449 -31.92 -14.65 20.53
N ASN A 450 -32.99 -13.95 20.93
CA ASN A 450 -34.30 -14.09 20.33
C ASN A 450 -34.61 -12.94 19.36
N ARG A 451 -34.62 -13.27 18.06
CA ARG A 451 -34.98 -12.35 16.97
C ARG A 451 -36.36 -11.71 17.10
N ALA A 452 -37.31 -12.36 17.78
CA ALA A 452 -38.65 -11.81 17.98
C ALA A 452 -38.67 -10.64 19.00
N HIS A 453 -37.60 -10.50 19.78
CA HIS A 453 -37.44 -9.50 20.83
C HIS A 453 -36.16 -8.67 20.64
N ALA A 454 -35.77 -8.44 19.39
CA ALA A 454 -34.56 -7.70 19.06
C ALA A 454 -34.78 -6.18 19.10
N TYR A 455 -33.74 -5.42 19.44
CA TYR A 455 -33.69 -3.96 19.28
C TYR A 455 -32.25 -3.50 19.02
N ILE A 456 -32.10 -2.28 18.49
CA ILE A 456 -30.79 -1.62 18.37
C ILE A 456 -30.57 -0.78 19.62
N SER A 457 -29.57 -1.16 20.41
CA SER A 457 -29.04 -0.37 21.52
C SER A 457 -27.99 0.62 21.04
N HIS A 458 -27.95 1.78 21.67
CA HIS A 458 -27.06 2.91 21.37
C HIS A 458 -26.27 3.27 22.62
N TYR A 459 -24.93 3.30 22.52
CA TYR A 459 -24.07 3.61 23.65
C TYR A 459 -23.89 5.13 23.81
N SER A 460 -24.67 5.74 24.70
CA SER A 460 -24.63 7.19 24.93
C SER A 460 -24.67 7.51 26.41
N ALA A 461 -24.11 8.67 26.79
CA ALA A 461 -24.05 9.11 28.18
C ALA A 461 -23.46 8.06 29.15
N GLY A 462 -22.49 7.26 28.70
CA GLY A 462 -21.81 6.25 29.51
C GLY A 462 -22.52 4.91 29.64
N GLY A 463 -23.60 4.66 28.88
CA GLY A 463 -24.32 3.39 28.94
C GLY A 463 -25.03 3.00 27.64
N TRP A 464 -25.34 1.71 27.53
CA TRP A 464 -26.19 1.17 26.46
C TRP A 464 -27.65 1.44 26.77
N ASP A 465 -28.36 2.12 25.86
CA ASP A 465 -29.77 2.40 26.05
C ASP A 465 -30.68 1.19 25.76
N LYS A 466 -31.89 1.25 26.27
CA LYS A 466 -32.97 0.33 25.91
C LYS A 466 -33.86 1.01 24.88
N TYR A 467 -34.16 0.31 23.80
CA TYR A 467 -35.04 0.77 22.73
C TYR A 467 -36.22 -0.19 22.57
N PRO A 468 -37.39 0.26 22.07
CA PRO A 468 -38.50 -0.64 21.78
C PRO A 468 -38.07 -1.80 20.87
N TYR A 469 -38.42 -3.02 21.27
CA TYR A 469 -38.10 -4.21 20.51
C TYR A 469 -39.07 -4.41 19.35
N SER A 470 -38.61 -5.17 18.36
CA SER A 470 -39.40 -5.61 17.23
C SER A 470 -38.91 -6.96 16.74
N ILE A 471 -39.72 -7.62 15.91
CA ILE A 471 -39.32 -8.86 15.26
C ILE A 471 -38.34 -8.50 14.14
N ALA A 472 -37.13 -9.04 14.18
CA ALA A 472 -36.16 -8.91 13.10
C ALA A 472 -36.72 -9.49 11.80
N SER A 473 -36.58 -8.75 10.70
CA SER A 473 -37.03 -9.19 9.39
C SER A 473 -35.98 -10.06 8.71
N SER A 474 -36.39 -11.10 7.99
CA SER A 474 -35.49 -11.92 7.17
C SER A 474 -35.25 -11.27 5.81
N LEU A 475 -33.99 -11.24 5.38
CA LEU A 475 -33.57 -10.80 4.05
C LEU A 475 -32.61 -11.84 3.46
N GLY A 476 -33.17 -12.88 2.85
CA GLY A 476 -32.39 -14.03 2.37
C GLY A 476 -31.70 -14.76 3.52
N SER A 477 -30.37 -14.86 3.48
CA SER A 477 -29.54 -15.48 4.55
C SER A 477 -29.22 -14.54 5.73
N MET A 478 -29.69 -13.29 5.67
CA MET A 478 -29.45 -12.27 6.69
C MET A 478 -30.73 -11.90 7.43
N TYR A 479 -30.57 -11.31 8.61
CA TYR A 479 -31.62 -10.67 9.38
C TYR A 479 -31.36 -9.17 9.45
N THR A 480 -32.41 -8.38 9.62
CA THR A 480 -32.32 -6.92 9.75
C THR A 480 -33.29 -6.37 10.77
N ILE A 481 -32.89 -5.30 11.44
CA ILE A 481 -33.73 -4.47 12.30
C ILE A 481 -33.38 -3.01 12.09
N SER A 482 -34.36 -2.12 12.26
CA SER A 482 -34.22 -0.69 12.04
C SER A 482 -34.37 0.11 13.34
N ARG A 483 -33.54 1.14 13.49
CA ARG A 483 -33.74 2.21 14.47
C ARG A 483 -33.84 3.54 13.75
N LYS A 484 -34.91 4.25 14.03
CA LYS A 484 -35.25 5.52 13.37
C LYS A 484 -34.90 6.70 14.25
N ASN A 485 -34.80 7.88 13.65
CA ASN A 485 -34.61 9.14 14.38
C ASN A 485 -33.33 9.20 15.22
N VAL A 486 -32.23 8.67 14.69
CA VAL A 486 -30.92 8.69 15.35
C VAL A 486 -30.27 10.05 15.15
N THR A 487 -30.09 10.80 16.24
CA THR A 487 -29.59 12.18 16.26
C THR A 487 -28.18 12.33 16.83
N SER A 488 -27.54 11.22 17.18
CA SER A 488 -26.14 11.17 17.61
C SER A 488 -25.52 9.85 17.15
N PHE A 489 -24.22 9.86 16.89
CA PHE A 489 -23.48 8.66 16.50
C PHE A 489 -22.55 8.22 17.62
N SER A 490 -22.54 6.92 17.86
CA SER A 490 -21.70 6.25 18.84
C SER A 490 -21.63 4.76 18.47
N PRO A 491 -21.10 3.87 19.32
CA PRO A 491 -21.28 2.44 19.16
C PRO A 491 -22.77 2.06 19.21
N PHE A 492 -23.17 1.17 18.31
CA PHE A 492 -24.48 0.53 18.32
C PHE A 492 -24.34 -0.99 18.32
N ALA A 493 -25.30 -1.67 18.94
CA ALA A 493 -25.36 -3.13 19.00
C ALA A 493 -26.81 -3.62 18.87
N VAL A 494 -27.01 -4.84 18.37
CA VAL A 494 -28.33 -5.48 18.34
C VAL A 494 -28.45 -6.43 19.53
N ALA A 495 -29.45 -6.19 20.38
CA ALA A 495 -29.65 -6.90 21.63
C ALA A 495 -31.07 -7.46 21.72
N ASP A 496 -31.23 -8.56 22.47
CA ASP A 496 -32.53 -9.07 22.91
C ASP A 496 -32.99 -8.25 24.13
N THR A 497 -34.30 -8.09 24.34
CA THR A 497 -34.89 -7.64 25.60
C THR A 497 -34.38 -8.35 26.86
N ALA A 498 -33.95 -9.61 26.75
CA ALA A 498 -33.32 -10.37 27.84
C ALA A 498 -31.84 -10.03 28.04
N ALA A 499 -31.22 -9.29 27.12
CA ALA A 499 -29.88 -8.76 27.29
C ALA A 499 -29.94 -7.58 28.25
N ASP A 500 -29.57 -7.85 29.49
CA ASP A 500 -29.19 -6.78 30.39
C ASP A 500 -27.85 -6.19 29.93
N MET A 501 -27.98 -5.19 29.06
CA MET A 501 -26.90 -4.38 28.51
C MET A 501 -26.41 -3.31 29.50
N THR A 502 -27.09 -3.17 30.64
CA THR A 502 -26.66 -2.26 31.69
C THR A 502 -25.49 -2.88 32.44
N THR A 503 -24.44 -2.09 32.63
CA THR A 503 -23.42 -2.43 33.62
C THR A 503 -23.96 -2.04 34.98
N THR A 504 -23.61 -2.80 36.01
CA THR A 504 -23.72 -2.34 37.40
C THR A 504 -22.68 -1.25 37.70
N ASN A 505 -22.38 -0.37 36.74
CA ASN A 505 -21.57 0.80 37.03
C ASN A 505 -22.35 1.65 38.02
N ILE A 506 -21.68 1.99 39.11
CA ILE A 506 -22.06 3.16 39.89
C ILE A 506 -21.98 4.30 38.89
N ASP A 507 -23.11 4.97 38.62
CA ASP A 507 -23.12 6.15 37.78
C ASP A 507 -21.95 7.04 38.20
N ASN A 508 -21.02 7.30 37.28
CA ASN A 508 -20.16 8.46 37.48
C ASN A 508 -21.12 9.65 37.47
N ILE A 509 -21.39 10.21 38.64
CA ILE A 509 -22.09 11.47 38.78
C ILE A 509 -21.23 12.47 38.03
N TYR A 510 -21.65 12.81 36.80
CA TYR A 510 -21.07 13.90 36.06
C TYR A 510 -21.36 15.16 36.87
N TYR A 511 -20.34 15.66 37.55
CA TYR A 511 -20.35 16.99 38.16
C TYR A 511 -20.57 18.00 37.04
N SER A 512 -21.81 18.40 36.81
CA SER A 512 -22.09 19.67 36.16
C SER A 512 -21.78 20.72 37.22
N PRO A 513 -20.76 21.58 37.08
CA PRO A 513 -20.39 22.51 38.12
C PRO A 513 -21.42 23.62 38.17
N THR A 514 -22.54 23.40 38.86
CA THR A 514 -23.29 24.51 39.45
C THR A 514 -22.32 25.20 40.40
N SER A 515 -22.07 26.48 40.18
CA SER A 515 -21.14 27.27 40.99
C SER A 515 -21.67 27.41 42.41
N ILE A 516 -21.33 26.47 43.28
CA ILE A 516 -21.63 26.53 44.71
C ILE A 516 -20.48 27.20 45.44
N SER A 517 -20.81 28.19 46.26
CA SER A 517 -19.85 28.76 47.21
C SER A 517 -20.49 28.85 48.58
N ILE A 518 -19.68 28.60 49.61
CA ILE A 518 -20.12 28.59 51.00
C ILE A 518 -19.38 29.67 51.77
N TYR A 519 -20.08 30.33 52.68
CA TYR A 519 -19.52 31.39 53.50
C TYR A 519 -20.27 31.57 54.84
N PRO A 520 -19.58 31.99 55.91
CA PRO A 520 -18.12 32.05 56.00
C PRO A 520 -17.50 30.65 55.96
N ASN A 521 -16.23 30.56 55.58
CA ASN A 521 -15.43 29.36 55.71
C ASN A 521 -14.00 29.80 56.12
N PRO A 522 -13.57 29.60 57.38
CA PRO A 522 -14.20 28.79 58.43
C PRO A 522 -15.56 29.31 58.94
N VAL A 523 -16.41 28.39 59.40
CA VAL A 523 -17.77 28.64 59.91
C VAL A 523 -17.88 28.28 61.38
N ASP A 524 -18.70 29.00 62.14
CA ASP A 524 -18.99 28.69 63.53
C ASP A 524 -20.40 28.08 63.72
N LEU A 525 -21.46 28.85 63.45
CA LEU A 525 -22.85 28.41 63.71
C LEU A 525 -23.65 28.14 62.43
N ILE A 526 -23.59 29.05 61.46
CA ILE A 526 -24.42 29.03 60.25
C ILE A 526 -23.54 29.17 59.03
N MET A 527 -23.64 28.20 58.13
CA MET A 527 -23.04 28.21 56.81
C MET A 527 -24.06 28.69 55.79
N SER A 528 -23.80 29.82 55.15
CA SER A 528 -24.57 30.32 54.00
C SER A 528 -24.05 29.71 52.72
N ILE A 529 -24.96 29.47 51.78
CA ILE A 529 -24.70 28.81 50.50
C ILE A 529 -25.14 29.78 49.40
N LYS A 530 -24.25 30.11 48.48
CA LYS A 530 -24.61 30.78 47.23
C LYS A 530 -24.74 29.72 46.16
N CYS A 531 -25.96 29.57 45.66
CA CYS A 531 -26.37 28.67 44.60
C CYS A 531 -27.52 29.35 43.84
N ASP A 532 -27.50 29.27 42.52
CA ASP A 532 -28.53 29.88 41.65
C ASP A 532 -29.77 28.98 41.51
N GLU A 533 -29.72 27.76 42.06
CA GLU A 533 -30.76 26.75 42.00
C GLU A 533 -31.22 26.32 43.40
N GLN A 534 -32.39 25.69 43.47
CA GLN A 534 -32.96 25.23 44.74
C GLN A 534 -32.20 24.01 45.28
N ILE A 535 -31.69 24.14 46.51
CA ILE A 535 -31.05 23.05 47.24
C ILE A 535 -32.14 22.21 47.93
N LYS A 536 -32.18 20.92 47.61
CA LYS A 536 -33.11 19.95 48.19
C LYS A 536 -32.59 19.44 49.53
N ASP A 537 -31.36 18.94 49.54
CA ASP A 537 -30.72 18.32 50.71
C ASP A 537 -29.23 18.70 50.79
N VAL A 538 -28.70 18.71 52.01
CA VAL A 538 -27.27 18.91 52.32
C VAL A 538 -26.79 17.77 53.19
N LEU A 539 -25.79 17.05 52.71
CA LEU A 539 -25.14 15.92 53.37
C LEU A 539 -23.75 16.36 53.82
N ILE A 540 -23.43 16.18 55.10
CA ILE A 540 -22.14 16.57 55.67
C ILE A 540 -21.39 15.32 56.09
N PHE A 541 -20.18 15.18 55.57
CA PHE A 541 -19.27 14.07 55.83
C PHE A 541 -18.03 14.58 56.57
N ASP A 542 -17.45 13.72 57.40
CA ASP A 542 -16.08 13.95 57.88
C ASP A 542 -15.06 13.74 56.74
N ILE A 543 -13.80 14.07 56.99
CA ILE A 543 -12.71 13.87 56.01
C ILE A 543 -12.48 12.39 55.63
N GLY A 544 -12.98 11.44 56.42
CA GLY A 544 -12.92 10.01 56.15
C GLY A 544 -14.07 9.52 55.26
N GLY A 545 -14.99 10.40 54.86
CA GLY A 545 -16.15 10.06 54.04
C GLY A 545 -17.33 9.48 54.82
N LYS A 546 -17.30 9.49 56.16
CA LYS A 546 -18.44 9.06 56.98
C LYS A 546 -19.48 10.17 57.04
N LEU A 547 -20.74 9.84 56.73
CA LEU A 547 -21.86 10.76 56.86
C LEU A 547 -22.08 11.12 58.35
N ILE A 548 -21.96 12.41 58.66
CA ILE A 548 -22.11 12.97 60.01
C ILE A 548 -23.49 13.59 60.20
N LYS A 549 -24.04 14.23 59.17
CA LYS A 549 -25.31 14.96 59.27
C LYS A 549 -26.01 15.09 57.92
N THR A 550 -27.34 14.98 57.94
CA THR A 550 -28.22 15.33 56.80
C THR A 550 -29.13 16.48 57.24
N CYS A 551 -29.27 17.50 56.39
CA CYS A 551 -30.09 18.66 56.67
C CYS A 551 -30.64 19.29 55.39
N THR A 552 -31.78 19.98 55.51
CA THR A 552 -32.36 20.76 54.41
C THR A 552 -31.90 22.21 54.51
N ALA A 553 -31.45 22.80 53.40
CA ALA A 553 -31.08 24.21 53.37
C ALA A 553 -32.34 25.09 53.50
N LYS A 554 -32.39 25.95 54.52
CA LYS A 554 -33.46 26.96 54.67
C LYS A 554 -32.91 28.31 54.27
N ARG A 555 -33.53 28.96 53.27
CA ARG A 555 -33.03 30.24 52.71
C ARG A 555 -31.54 30.18 52.33
N ASN A 556 -31.14 29.07 51.71
CA ASN A 556 -29.74 28.76 51.36
C ASN A 556 -28.76 28.86 52.55
N SER A 557 -29.20 28.45 53.73
CA SER A 557 -28.34 28.38 54.91
C SER A 557 -28.54 27.07 55.67
N VAL A 558 -27.47 26.62 56.33
CA VAL A 558 -27.42 25.39 57.12
C VAL A 558 -26.79 25.69 58.48
N PHE A 559 -27.43 25.19 59.55
CA PHE A 559 -26.88 25.24 60.90
C PHE A 559 -25.87 24.10 61.11
N VAL A 560 -24.64 24.45 61.48
CA VAL A 560 -23.50 23.54 61.70
C VAL A 560 -22.90 23.68 63.11
N GLY A 561 -23.53 24.44 64.00
CA GLY A 561 -23.04 24.69 65.37
C GLY A 561 -22.99 23.44 66.26
N ASP A 562 -23.65 22.35 65.85
CA ASP A 562 -23.65 21.05 66.51
C ASP A 562 -22.48 20.15 66.09
N LEU A 563 -21.71 20.55 65.07
CA LEU A 563 -20.50 19.84 64.66
C LEU A 563 -19.33 20.20 65.58
N GLN A 564 -18.46 19.22 65.85
CA GLN A 564 -17.19 19.48 66.53
C GLN A 564 -16.25 20.29 65.63
N PRO A 565 -15.30 21.05 66.19
CA PRO A 565 -14.26 21.72 65.40
C PRO A 565 -13.51 20.72 64.50
N GLY A 566 -13.35 21.03 63.22
CA GLY A 566 -12.76 20.10 62.26
C GLY A 566 -13.01 20.45 60.79
N SER A 567 -12.46 19.62 59.90
CA SER A 567 -12.68 19.72 58.45
C SER A 567 -13.79 18.76 58.01
N TYR A 568 -14.65 19.24 57.11
CA TYR A 568 -15.81 18.52 56.62
C TYR A 568 -15.97 18.69 55.10
N ILE A 569 -16.68 17.75 54.50
CA ILE A 569 -17.15 17.81 53.11
C ILE A 569 -18.67 17.96 53.15
N ALA A 570 -19.22 18.99 52.52
CA ALA A 570 -20.65 19.16 52.31
C ALA A 570 -21.00 18.82 50.86
N GLU A 571 -21.97 17.93 50.67
CA GLU A 571 -22.60 17.66 49.39
C GLU A 571 -24.00 18.27 49.36
N PHE A 572 -24.33 18.92 48.25
CA PHE A 572 -25.57 19.66 48.04
C PHE A 572 -26.33 19.01 46.89
N VAL A 573 -27.53 18.51 47.18
CA VAL A 573 -28.44 17.94 46.19
C VAL A 573 -29.25 19.07 45.57
N ILE A 574 -29.05 19.32 44.27
CA ILE A 574 -29.60 20.46 43.52
C ILE A 574 -30.32 19.89 42.30
N GLY A 575 -31.65 19.85 42.32
CA GLY A 575 -32.43 19.18 41.27
C GLY A 575 -32.03 17.71 41.11
N ASN A 576 -31.50 17.36 39.94
CA ASN A 576 -30.95 16.02 39.61
C ASN A 576 -29.41 15.95 39.70
N SER A 577 -28.76 17.00 40.20
CA SER A 577 -27.29 17.14 40.28
C SER A 577 -26.81 17.18 41.73
N ILE A 578 -25.52 16.89 41.95
CA ILE A 578 -24.85 17.01 43.25
C ILE A 578 -23.63 17.91 43.09
N ALA A 579 -23.45 18.86 44.02
CA ALA A 579 -22.26 19.69 44.12
C ALA A 579 -21.55 19.45 45.47
N GLY A 580 -20.21 19.49 45.50
CA GLY A 580 -19.42 19.28 46.71
C GLY A 580 -18.62 20.51 47.11
N SER A 581 -18.50 20.79 48.41
CA SER A 581 -17.63 21.85 48.93
C SER A 581 -16.98 21.44 50.26
N ARG A 582 -15.76 21.89 50.51
CA ARG A 582 -15.04 21.64 51.77
C ARG A 582 -15.18 22.84 52.71
N PHE A 583 -15.42 22.59 53.99
CA PHE A 583 -15.48 23.64 55.00
C PHE A 583 -14.78 23.28 56.30
N ILE A 584 -14.35 24.31 57.03
CA ILE A 584 -13.73 24.20 58.34
C ILE A 584 -14.73 24.70 59.39
N LYS A 585 -15.06 23.86 60.37
CA LYS A 585 -15.80 24.24 61.57
C LYS A 585 -14.80 24.68 62.64
N ASN A 586 -14.98 25.90 63.16
CA ASN A 586 -14.19 26.42 64.29
C ASN A 586 -14.59 25.82 65.63
#